data_AF-A0A0F4G8S4-F1
#
_entry.id   AF-A0A0F4G8S4-F1
#
_cell.length_a   1.000
_cell.length_b   1.000
_cell.length_c   1.000
_cell.angle_alpha   90.00
_cell.angle_beta   90.00
_cell.angle_gamma   90.00
#
_symmetry.space_group_name_H-M   'P 1'
#
loop_
_entity.id
_entity.type
_entity.pdbx_description
1 polymer ?
#
loop_
_entity_poly.entity_id
_entity_poly.type
_entity_poly.pdbx_seq_one_letter_code
_entity_poly.pdbx_strand_id
1 'polypeptide(L)'
;MKVDLIIENATMVTASDVHPRQVIVVQNRKILAVGQDLDSIFTAETVIDAQHAFVMPGGVDSHVHVDQDNASTGDKFESGTRSAITGGTTTIIAFATQERHQQSLYPVVADYHSRASGQSYCDYGFHIILTNPTPTIVREELPRFVSEGITSVKLYMTYEPMKLRDEEILDVMMATRS
;
A
#
# COMPACT_ATOMS: atom_id res chain seq x y z
N MET A 1 -27.13 -19.13 -3.27
CA MET A 1 -27.08 -17.81 -2.57
C MET A 1 -26.61 -16.76 -3.55
N LYS A 2 -27.21 -15.57 -3.60
CA LYS A 2 -26.77 -14.50 -4.51
C LYS A 2 -25.53 -13.79 -3.93
N VAL A 3 -24.52 -13.53 -4.76
CA VAL A 3 -23.29 -12.81 -4.40
C VAL A 3 -22.96 -11.68 -5.39
N ASP A 4 -21.96 -10.86 -5.06
CA ASP A 4 -21.57 -9.71 -5.88
C ASP A 4 -20.87 -10.15 -7.18
N LEU A 5 -19.82 -10.97 -7.07
CA LEU A 5 -18.96 -11.36 -8.20
C LEU A 5 -18.54 -12.83 -8.09
N ILE A 6 -18.59 -13.53 -9.22
CA ILE A 6 -17.93 -14.84 -9.42
C ILE A 6 -16.90 -14.70 -10.54
N ILE A 7 -15.68 -15.20 -10.29
CA ILE A 7 -14.66 -15.40 -11.31
C ILE A 7 -14.54 -16.91 -11.55
N GLU A 8 -14.89 -17.39 -12.74
CA GLU A 8 -14.92 -18.81 -13.09
C GLU A 8 -13.77 -19.21 -14.03
N ASN A 9 -13.52 -20.52 -14.14
CA ASN A 9 -12.45 -21.11 -14.96
C ASN A 9 -11.04 -20.55 -14.67
N ALA A 10 -10.83 -20.02 -13.47
CA ALA A 10 -9.59 -19.35 -13.10
C ALA A 10 -8.43 -20.34 -12.99
N THR A 11 -7.30 -20.00 -13.59
CA THR A 11 -6.00 -20.53 -13.13
C THR A 11 -5.51 -19.63 -12.01
N MET A 12 -5.86 -19.96 -10.77
CA MET A 12 -5.50 -19.16 -9.61
C MET A 12 -4.03 -19.35 -9.28
N VAL A 13 -3.28 -18.26 -9.14
CA VAL A 13 -1.86 -18.27 -8.80
C VAL A 13 -1.67 -17.53 -7.48
N THR A 14 -0.97 -18.18 -6.56
CA THR A 14 -0.48 -17.57 -5.32
C THR A 14 1.05 -17.53 -5.34
N ALA A 15 1.66 -16.98 -4.29
CA ALA A 15 3.12 -17.00 -4.17
C ALA A 15 3.71 -18.42 -4.09
N SER A 16 2.92 -19.41 -3.65
CA SER A 16 3.38 -20.77 -3.40
C SER A 16 2.95 -21.75 -4.49
N ASP A 17 1.76 -21.55 -5.07
CA ASP A 17 1.07 -22.60 -5.82
C ASP A 17 0.27 -22.06 -7.01
N VAL A 18 0.02 -22.95 -7.97
CA VAL A 18 -0.86 -22.74 -9.14
C VAL A 18 -2.01 -23.76 -9.10
N HIS A 19 -3.24 -23.27 -9.03
CA HIS A 19 -4.45 -24.08 -8.96
C HIS A 19 -5.32 -23.87 -10.19
N PRO A 20 -5.42 -24.84 -11.11
CA PRO A 20 -6.27 -24.72 -12.29
C PRO A 20 -7.75 -24.94 -11.96
N ARG A 21 -8.63 -24.40 -12.82
CA ARG A 21 -10.09 -24.60 -12.79
C ARG A 21 -10.74 -24.21 -11.46
N GLN A 22 -10.33 -23.10 -10.88
CA GLN A 22 -10.93 -22.57 -9.66
C GLN A 22 -12.09 -21.63 -9.99
N VAL A 23 -13.01 -21.54 -9.05
CA VAL A 23 -14.05 -20.53 -8.95
C VAL A 23 -13.76 -19.68 -7.73
N ILE A 24 -13.73 -18.35 -7.89
CA ILE A 24 -13.50 -17.39 -6.82
C ILE A 24 -14.80 -16.60 -6.62
N VAL A 25 -15.31 -16.62 -5.40
CA VAL A 25 -16.58 -16.00 -5.02
C VAL A 25 -16.28 -14.77 -4.16
N VAL A 26 -16.82 -13.62 -4.54
CA VAL A 26 -16.61 -12.35 -3.85
C VAL A 26 -17.94 -11.80 -3.33
N GLN A 27 -17.95 -11.43 -2.05
CA GLN A 27 -19.08 -10.78 -1.38
C GLN A 27 -18.57 -9.65 -0.46
N ASN A 28 -19.24 -8.50 -0.48
CA ASN A 28 -18.92 -7.34 0.35
C ASN A 28 -17.44 -6.95 0.25
N ARG A 29 -16.90 -6.94 -0.99
CA ARG A 29 -15.49 -6.64 -1.30
C ARG A 29 -14.46 -7.61 -0.69
N LYS A 30 -14.87 -8.79 -0.25
CA LYS A 30 -13.98 -9.84 0.28
C LYS A 30 -14.15 -11.13 -0.50
N ILE A 31 -13.06 -11.90 -0.61
CA ILE A 31 -13.12 -13.27 -1.10
C ILE A 31 -13.89 -14.10 -0.06
N LEU A 32 -15.07 -14.57 -0.43
CA LEU A 32 -15.96 -15.37 0.41
C LEU A 32 -15.59 -16.86 0.35
N ALA A 33 -15.29 -17.36 -0.85
CA ALA A 33 -14.94 -18.75 -1.09
C ALA A 33 -14.04 -18.89 -2.31
N VAL A 34 -13.22 -19.95 -2.31
CA VAL A 34 -12.41 -20.39 -3.44
C VAL A 34 -12.50 -21.91 -3.50
N GLY A 35 -12.72 -22.46 -4.69
CA GLY A 35 -12.79 -23.90 -4.88
C GLY A 35 -13.29 -24.31 -6.26
N GLN A 36 -13.61 -25.59 -6.41
CA GLN A 36 -14.23 -26.14 -7.61
C GLN A 36 -15.74 -26.33 -7.39
N ASP A 37 -16.52 -26.35 -8.46
CA ASP A 37 -17.96 -26.67 -8.47
C ASP A 37 -18.84 -25.78 -7.55
N LEU A 38 -18.43 -24.51 -7.36
CA LEU A 38 -19.14 -23.52 -6.52
C LEU A 38 -20.33 -22.85 -7.23
N ASP A 39 -20.45 -23.03 -8.53
CA ASP A 39 -21.54 -22.57 -9.41
C ASP A 39 -22.91 -23.16 -9.03
N SER A 40 -22.92 -24.36 -8.45
CA SER A 40 -24.15 -24.98 -7.91
C SER A 40 -24.64 -24.35 -6.60
N ILE A 41 -23.77 -23.61 -5.89
CA ILE A 41 -24.03 -23.05 -4.56
C ILE A 41 -24.35 -21.56 -4.67
N PHE A 42 -23.63 -20.85 -5.54
CA PHE A 42 -23.69 -19.40 -5.67
C PHE A 42 -24.20 -18.96 -7.05
N THR A 43 -24.95 -17.86 -7.05
CA THR A 43 -25.26 -17.09 -8.26
C THR A 43 -24.73 -15.67 -8.07
N ALA A 44 -24.29 -14.98 -9.11
CA ALA A 44 -23.69 -13.64 -8.97
C ALA A 44 -24.40 -12.57 -9.80
N GLU A 45 -24.24 -11.32 -9.38
CA GLU A 45 -24.61 -10.15 -10.19
C GLU A 45 -23.70 -9.99 -11.39
N THR A 46 -22.40 -10.21 -11.18
CA THR A 46 -21.38 -10.19 -12.23
C THR A 46 -20.66 -11.54 -12.27
N VAL A 47 -20.49 -12.09 -13.47
CA VAL A 47 -19.65 -13.28 -13.70
C VAL A 47 -18.54 -12.89 -14.66
N ILE A 48 -17.30 -13.22 -14.30
CA ILE A 48 -16.12 -13.05 -15.14
C ILE A 48 -15.59 -14.44 -15.47
N ASP A 49 -15.57 -14.79 -16.76
CA ASP A 49 -14.90 -15.98 -17.24
C ASP A 49 -13.40 -15.70 -17.41
N ALA A 50 -12.57 -16.36 -16.58
CA ALA A 50 -11.12 -16.26 -16.60
C ALA A 50 -10.47 -17.42 -17.36
N GLN A 51 -11.19 -18.09 -18.26
CA GLN A 51 -10.63 -19.13 -19.12
C GLN A 51 -9.38 -18.60 -19.86
N HIS A 52 -8.29 -19.38 -19.81
CA HIS A 52 -6.98 -19.03 -20.38
C HIS A 52 -6.27 -17.83 -19.73
N ALA A 53 -6.78 -17.28 -18.62
CA ALA A 53 -6.14 -16.23 -17.84
C ALA A 53 -5.61 -16.76 -16.50
N PHE A 54 -4.61 -16.07 -15.97
CA PHE A 54 -4.18 -16.21 -14.58
C PHE A 54 -4.94 -15.23 -13.70
N VAL A 55 -5.43 -15.70 -12.56
CA VAL A 55 -6.04 -14.84 -11.53
C VAL A 55 -5.10 -14.81 -10.33
N MET A 56 -4.62 -13.62 -10.00
CA MET A 56 -3.55 -13.39 -9.02
C MET A 56 -3.99 -12.34 -8.01
N PRO A 57 -3.41 -12.30 -6.80
CA PRO A 57 -3.47 -11.12 -5.96
C PRO A 57 -3.01 -9.89 -6.76
N GLY A 58 -3.70 -8.77 -6.58
CA GLY A 58 -3.25 -7.52 -7.18
C GLY A 58 -1.86 -7.13 -6.64
N GLY A 59 -1.05 -6.50 -7.48
CA GLY A 59 0.31 -6.10 -7.11
C GLY A 59 0.31 -5.13 -5.93
N VAL A 60 1.36 -5.21 -5.11
CA VAL A 60 1.67 -4.24 -4.05
C VAL A 60 2.97 -3.55 -4.43
N ASP A 61 2.89 -2.30 -4.85
CA ASP A 61 4.08 -1.49 -5.12
C ASP A 61 4.50 -0.76 -3.84
N SER A 62 5.57 -1.25 -3.21
CA SER A 62 6.06 -0.73 -1.94
C SER A 62 6.99 0.46 -2.09
N HIS A 63 7.18 1.03 -3.28
CA HIS A 63 8.13 2.13 -3.47
C HIS A 63 7.63 3.15 -4.49
N VAL A 64 6.67 3.98 -4.06
CA VAL A 64 6.03 4.95 -4.95
C VAL A 64 6.31 6.39 -4.50
N HIS A 65 6.66 7.23 -5.47
CA HIS A 65 6.82 8.67 -5.28
C HIS A 65 5.77 9.40 -6.13
N VAL A 66 4.65 9.78 -5.50
CA VAL A 66 3.55 10.54 -6.11
C VAL A 66 3.25 11.76 -5.27
N ASP A 67 2.97 12.88 -5.95
CA ASP A 67 2.63 14.17 -5.33
C ASP A 67 3.61 14.57 -4.21
N GLN A 68 4.92 14.34 -4.44
CA GLN A 68 5.97 14.48 -3.43
C GLN A 68 6.51 15.91 -3.39
N ASP A 69 6.84 16.40 -2.19
CA ASP A 69 7.24 17.80 -1.98
C ASP A 69 8.69 18.10 -2.36
N ASN A 70 9.58 17.12 -2.22
CA ASN A 70 11.02 17.32 -2.36
C ASN A 70 11.54 17.12 -3.80
N ALA A 71 10.67 16.75 -4.74
CA ALA A 71 11.01 16.58 -6.15
C ALA A 71 9.76 16.75 -7.02
N SER A 72 9.92 17.31 -8.22
CA SER A 72 8.85 17.35 -9.22
C SER A 72 8.50 15.92 -9.64
N THR A 73 7.35 15.41 -9.20
CA THR A 73 6.83 14.13 -9.67
C THR A 73 6.04 14.33 -10.95
N GLY A 74 6.16 13.40 -11.91
CA GLY A 74 5.34 13.41 -13.12
C GLY A 74 3.87 13.08 -12.84
N ASP A 75 3.60 12.39 -11.72
CA ASP A 75 2.29 11.92 -11.31
C ASP A 75 1.86 12.47 -9.95
N LYS A 76 0.54 12.62 -9.80
CA LYS A 76 -0.17 12.80 -8.53
C LYS A 76 -0.80 11.48 -8.09
N PHE A 77 -1.44 11.44 -6.93
CA PHE A 77 -2.19 10.26 -6.49
C PHE A 77 -3.20 9.77 -7.54
N GLU A 78 -3.96 10.68 -8.17
CA GLU A 78 -4.96 10.34 -9.20
C GLU A 78 -4.34 9.66 -10.42
N SER A 79 -3.35 10.28 -11.04
CA SER A 79 -2.74 9.76 -12.25
C SER A 79 -1.88 8.53 -11.98
N GLY A 80 -1.11 8.53 -10.88
CA GLY A 80 -0.25 7.43 -10.48
C GLY A 80 -1.03 6.18 -10.11
N THR A 81 -2.09 6.29 -9.29
CA THR A 81 -2.89 5.13 -8.89
C THR A 81 -3.75 4.59 -10.03
N ARG A 82 -4.21 5.47 -10.95
CA ARG A 82 -4.86 5.04 -12.20
C ARG A 82 -3.91 4.21 -13.06
N SER A 83 -2.65 4.63 -13.17
CA SER A 83 -1.61 3.87 -13.86
C SER A 83 -1.40 2.50 -13.19
N ALA A 84 -1.29 2.49 -11.85
CA ALA A 84 -1.11 1.27 -11.06
C ALA A 84 -2.21 0.23 -11.32
N ILE A 85 -3.49 0.60 -11.19
CA ILE A 85 -4.60 -0.34 -11.40
C ILE A 85 -4.68 -0.84 -12.84
N THR A 86 -4.31 -0.01 -13.82
CA THR A 86 -4.27 -0.40 -15.24
C THR A 86 -3.18 -1.44 -15.50
N GLY A 87 -2.08 -1.38 -14.73
CA GLY A 87 -1.00 -2.37 -14.75
C GLY A 87 -1.22 -3.60 -13.86
N GLY A 88 -2.32 -3.68 -13.11
CA GLY A 88 -2.62 -4.79 -12.21
C GLY A 88 -2.09 -4.63 -10.77
N THR A 89 -1.56 -3.46 -10.41
CA THR A 89 -1.19 -3.10 -9.03
C THR A 89 -2.39 -2.49 -8.32
N THR A 90 -2.79 -3.07 -7.18
CA THR A 90 -4.00 -2.67 -6.44
C THR A 90 -3.68 -2.05 -5.08
N THR A 91 -2.40 -1.94 -4.72
CA THR A 91 -1.97 -1.26 -3.51
C THR A 91 -0.64 -0.55 -3.74
N ILE A 92 -0.52 0.68 -3.25
CA ILE A 92 0.75 1.43 -3.26
C ILE A 92 1.19 1.80 -1.85
N ILE A 93 2.49 1.87 -1.62
CA ILE A 93 3.07 2.47 -0.41
C ILE A 93 3.91 3.67 -0.83
N ALA A 94 3.39 4.87 -0.55
CA ALA A 94 4.01 6.12 -0.94
C ALA A 94 4.93 6.68 0.16
N PHE A 95 5.86 7.56 -0.19
CA PHE A 95 6.74 8.20 0.80
C PHE A 95 6.22 9.57 1.25
N ALA A 96 5.71 9.65 2.49
CA ALA A 96 5.41 10.90 3.17
C ALA A 96 6.72 11.57 3.60
N THR A 97 7.02 12.75 3.07
CA THR A 97 8.35 13.37 3.21
C THR A 97 8.37 14.45 4.27
N GLN A 98 9.14 14.22 5.35
CA GLN A 98 9.41 15.26 6.34
C GLN A 98 10.45 16.26 5.80
N GLU A 99 10.10 17.54 5.81
CA GLU A 99 11.06 18.64 5.64
C GLU A 99 11.89 18.82 6.91
N ARG A 100 13.20 19.08 6.76
CA ARG A 100 14.15 19.08 7.88
C ARG A 100 13.80 20.05 9.03
N HIS A 101 13.09 21.15 8.77
CA HIS A 101 12.70 22.10 9.82
C HIS A 101 11.53 21.60 10.68
N GLN A 102 10.73 20.66 10.16
CA GLN A 102 9.55 20.14 10.85
C GLN A 102 9.96 19.37 12.11
N GLN A 103 9.31 19.69 13.22
CA GLN A 103 9.58 19.08 14.52
C GLN A 103 8.61 17.94 14.88
N SER A 104 7.61 17.69 14.01
CA SER A 104 6.57 16.68 14.19
C SER A 104 6.17 16.07 12.84
N LEU A 105 5.76 14.81 12.85
CA LEU A 105 5.32 14.00 11.71
C LEU A 105 3.80 14.01 11.53
N TYR A 106 3.01 14.36 12.55
CA TYR A 106 1.55 14.47 12.43
C TYR A 106 1.09 15.36 11.27
N PRO A 107 1.58 16.61 11.11
CA PRO A 107 1.16 17.43 9.97
C PRO A 107 1.59 16.83 8.63
N VAL A 108 2.73 16.13 8.59
CA VAL A 108 3.24 15.49 7.37
C VAL A 108 2.31 14.36 6.92
N VAL A 109 1.96 13.46 7.84
CA VAL A 109 1.07 12.32 7.54
C VAL A 109 -0.35 12.80 7.22
N ALA A 110 -0.86 13.79 7.96
CA ALA A 110 -2.18 14.36 7.70
C ALA A 110 -2.27 15.01 6.31
N ASP A 111 -1.23 15.73 5.90
CA ASP A 111 -1.14 16.34 4.58
C ASP A 111 -1.14 15.28 3.46
N TYR A 112 -0.34 14.22 3.56
CA TYR A 112 -0.33 13.14 2.56
C TYR A 112 -1.67 12.39 2.49
N HIS A 113 -2.34 12.17 3.62
CA HIS A 113 -3.71 11.65 3.60
C HIS A 113 -4.67 12.61 2.88
N SER A 114 -4.53 13.92 3.07
CA SER A 114 -5.39 14.90 2.41
C SER A 114 -5.23 14.89 0.88
N ARG A 115 -4.00 14.68 0.38
CA ARG A 115 -3.69 14.57 -1.05
C ARG A 115 -4.23 13.28 -1.66
N ALA A 116 -4.18 12.17 -0.92
CA ALA A 116 -4.62 10.85 -1.38
C ALA A 116 -6.13 10.63 -1.27
N SER A 117 -6.78 11.22 -0.24
CA SER A 117 -8.19 11.01 0.05
C SER A 117 -9.09 11.49 -1.09
N GLY A 118 -9.89 10.56 -1.63
CA GLY A 118 -10.76 10.83 -2.79
C GLY A 118 -10.03 10.89 -4.13
N GLN A 119 -8.70 10.79 -4.13
CA GLN A 119 -7.85 10.90 -5.32
C GLN A 119 -7.14 9.59 -5.67
N SER A 120 -7.31 8.52 -4.90
CA SER A 120 -6.71 7.21 -5.17
C SER A 120 -7.71 6.24 -5.79
N TYR A 121 -7.30 5.55 -6.86
CA TYR A 121 -8.06 4.45 -7.47
C TYR A 121 -7.76 3.07 -6.84
N CYS A 122 -6.79 3.00 -5.93
CA CYS A 122 -6.39 1.76 -5.26
C CYS A 122 -6.17 2.00 -3.75
N ASP A 123 -5.99 0.92 -2.99
CA ASP A 123 -5.63 1.06 -1.57
C ASP A 123 -4.21 1.63 -1.44
N TYR A 124 -3.93 2.34 -0.35
CA TYR A 124 -2.63 2.97 -0.15
C TYR A 124 -2.16 2.95 1.31
N GLY A 125 -0.85 3.08 1.50
CA GLY A 125 -0.21 3.33 2.79
C GLY A 125 1.00 4.24 2.63
N PHE A 126 1.70 4.51 3.74
CA PHE A 126 2.87 5.38 3.74
C PHE A 126 4.10 4.76 4.39
N HIS A 127 5.26 5.04 3.80
CA HIS A 127 6.54 5.11 4.48
C HIS A 127 6.80 6.56 4.89
N ILE A 128 7.37 6.80 6.07
CA ILE A 128 7.78 8.15 6.47
C ILE A 128 9.26 8.35 6.13
N ILE A 129 9.60 9.31 5.28
CA ILE A 129 10.99 9.78 5.16
C ILE A 129 11.28 10.70 6.33
N LEU A 130 12.21 10.28 7.19
CA LEU A 130 12.59 11.02 8.40
C LEU A 130 13.93 11.71 8.18
N THR A 131 13.92 13.05 8.22
CA THR A 131 15.10 13.91 8.00
C THR A 131 15.53 14.67 9.24
N ASN A 132 14.65 14.76 10.25
CA ASN A 132 14.88 15.41 11.54
C ASN A 132 14.26 14.57 12.68
N PRO A 133 15.02 13.62 13.28
CA PRO A 133 14.54 12.71 14.31
C PRO A 133 14.63 13.35 15.70
N THR A 134 13.69 14.25 16.01
CA THR A 134 13.63 14.86 17.34
C THR A 134 13.36 13.81 18.42
N PRO A 135 13.77 14.03 19.70
CA PRO A 135 13.46 13.09 20.77
C PRO A 135 11.97 12.77 20.91
N THR A 136 11.09 13.75 20.69
CA THR A 136 9.63 13.56 20.68
C THR A 136 9.19 12.66 19.54
N ILE A 137 9.67 12.90 18.31
CA ILE A 137 9.35 12.04 17.16
C ILE A 137 9.75 10.59 17.45
N VAL A 138 10.99 10.38 17.90
CA VAL A 138 11.55 9.05 18.09
C VAL A 138 10.83 8.30 19.22
N ARG A 139 10.53 8.96 20.34
CA ARG A 139 10.00 8.31 21.54
C ARG A 139 8.47 8.21 21.60
N GLU A 140 7.77 9.12 20.94
CA GLU A 140 6.32 9.27 21.10
C GLU A 140 5.57 9.10 19.76
N GLU A 141 6.00 9.80 18.71
CA GLU A 141 5.24 9.82 17.46
C GLU A 141 5.43 8.56 16.63
N LEU A 142 6.65 8.05 16.46
CA LEU A 142 6.89 6.81 15.70
C LEU A 142 6.10 5.61 16.28
N PRO A 143 6.12 5.34 17.61
CA PRO A 143 5.27 4.29 18.18
C PRO A 143 3.78 4.51 17.95
N ARG A 144 3.32 5.76 17.95
CA ARG A 144 1.92 6.10 17.67
C ARG A 144 1.56 5.76 16.23
N PHE A 145 2.39 6.12 15.26
CA PHE A 145 2.14 5.80 13.84
C PHE A 145 2.12 4.30 13.55
N VAL A 146 2.92 3.50 14.26
CA VAL A 146 2.83 2.03 14.19
C VAL A 146 1.44 1.55 14.58
N SER A 147 0.86 2.10 15.65
CA SER A 147 -0.51 1.77 16.08
C SER A 147 -1.60 2.23 15.10
N GLU A 148 -1.27 3.18 14.22
CA GLU A 148 -2.15 3.71 13.17
C GLU A 148 -1.90 3.03 11.80
N GLY A 149 -0.99 2.05 11.73
CA GLY A 149 -0.74 1.22 10.54
C GLY A 149 0.47 1.63 9.70
N ILE A 150 1.16 2.71 10.05
CA ILE A 150 2.41 3.12 9.40
C ILE A 150 3.58 2.45 10.15
N THR A 151 4.05 1.34 9.60
CA THR A 151 5.00 0.43 10.28
C THR A 151 6.43 0.53 9.78
N SER A 152 6.74 1.57 9.00
CA SER A 152 8.04 1.68 8.33
C SER A 152 8.49 3.13 8.14
N VAL A 153 9.79 3.34 8.36
CA VAL A 153 10.47 4.63 8.22
C VAL A 153 11.64 4.49 7.23
N LYS A 154 11.86 5.50 6.42
CA LYS A 154 12.94 5.59 5.43
C LYS A 154 13.95 6.62 5.90
N LEU A 155 15.21 6.19 5.98
CA LEU A 155 16.34 7.03 6.37
C LEU A 155 17.26 7.20 5.17
N TYR A 156 17.88 8.38 5.07
CA TYR A 156 18.94 8.63 4.12
C TYR A 156 20.30 8.65 4.84
N MET A 157 21.27 7.92 4.28
CA MET A 157 22.69 8.01 4.64
C MET A 157 23.49 8.89 3.66
N THR A 158 22.79 9.45 2.67
CA THR A 158 23.32 10.26 1.57
C THR A 158 22.47 11.52 1.40
N TYR A 159 22.91 12.45 0.56
CA TYR A 159 22.33 13.77 0.32
C TYR A 159 22.36 14.67 1.57
N GLU A 160 23.26 15.67 1.59
CA GLU A 160 23.44 16.57 2.74
C GLU A 160 22.13 17.12 3.34
N PRO A 161 21.13 17.52 2.54
CA PRO A 161 19.87 18.04 3.08
C PRO A 161 19.00 16.98 3.75
N MET A 162 19.18 15.69 3.48
CA MET A 162 18.30 14.60 3.94
C MET A 162 18.99 13.60 4.86
N LYS A 163 20.33 13.53 4.82
CA LYS A 163 21.07 12.52 5.58
C LYS A 163 20.90 12.69 7.09
N LEU A 164 20.90 11.56 7.78
CA LEU A 164 21.04 11.48 9.23
C LEU A 164 22.48 11.11 9.61
N ARG A 165 22.90 11.49 10.81
CA ARG A 165 24.15 11.07 11.42
C ARG A 165 24.00 9.64 11.97
N ASP A 166 25.09 8.91 12.10
CA ASP A 166 25.06 7.53 12.56
C ASP A 166 24.37 7.36 13.93
N GLU A 167 24.56 8.32 14.85
CA GLU A 167 23.88 8.32 16.16
C GLU A 167 22.36 8.45 16.02
N GLU A 168 21.89 9.28 15.09
CA GLU A 168 20.47 9.51 14.84
C GLU A 168 19.83 8.28 14.19
N ILE A 169 20.54 7.64 13.26
CA ILE A 169 20.10 6.38 12.65
C ILE A 169 19.97 5.30 13.72
N LEU A 170 20.98 5.17 14.59
CA LEU A 170 20.95 4.21 15.69
C LEU A 170 19.77 4.45 16.64
N ASP A 171 19.53 5.71 17.03
CA ASP A 171 18.41 6.07 17.89
C ASP A 171 17.06 5.68 17.26
N VAL A 172 16.88 5.96 15.96
CA VAL A 172 15.67 5.56 15.24
C VAL A 172 15.54 4.04 15.18
N MET A 173 16.60 3.31 14.79
CA MET A 173 16.57 1.84 14.74
C MET A 173 16.23 1.21 16.10
N MET A 174 16.75 1.79 17.19
CA MET A 174 16.47 1.33 18.55
C MET A 174 15.03 1.59 18.99
N ALA A 175 14.44 2.70 18.54
CA ALA A 175 13.04 3.02 18.81
C ALA A 175 12.06 2.21 17.95
N THR A 176 12.47 1.79 16.75
CA THR A 176 11.62 1.05 15.80
C THR A 176 11.89 -0.46 15.78
N ARG A 177 12.69 -1.00 16.71
CA ARG A 177 12.89 -2.45 16.81
C ARG A 177 11.62 -3.11 17.36
N SER A 178 11.19 -4.18 16.71
CA SER A 178 10.09 -5.05 17.15
C SER A 178 10.46 -5.95 18.32
#